data_AF-A0A667Y2S9-F1
#
_entry.id   AF-A0A667Y2S9-F1
#
_cell.length_a   1.000
_cell.length_b   1.000
_cell.length_c   1.000
_cell.angle_alpha   90.00
_cell.angle_beta   90.00
_cell.angle_gamma   90.00
#
_symmetry.space_group_name_H-M   'P 1'
#
loop_
_entity.id
_entity.type
_entity.pdbx_description
1 polymer ?
#
loop_
_entity_poly.entity_id
_entity_poly.type
_entity_poly.pdbx_seq_one_letter_code
_entity_poly.pdbx_strand_id
1 'polypeptide(L)'
;FVPTVVFPILFPAICIDTNKFHLVNDPKSYTEAKSFCRATYTGLATVRNSTDMDNLIALVPSNVKRAWIGLEIGDVWMWHWSLPDKGLDFLNWKAGEPQNTTQDKCGAMDHDGKWFESDCDTKRGFICNDHATGHIFIAEVKSWREAQNHCRNLSSDLVSIQSAEENQAVQNVTLSQTVWIGLFKDAWKWSDGSPVIISISFLLCFLPIDKLILVQENMTWSEALSYCREHHVDLVYVTTEEIQERVSEKVKNATSSHVWLGLRYSCSFKFWFWIRLDTGCYQNWAPGQGPDSQYDCGIMGAIESTGGQQWVGLPETEKLNFICVTCAETGDQGV
;
A
#
# COMPACT_ATOMS: atom_id res chain seq x y z
N PHE A 1 3.00 31.01 22.53
CA PHE A 1 4.13 30.55 21.69
C PHE A 1 4.87 29.46 22.43
N VAL A 2 4.61 28.20 22.09
CA VAL A 2 5.50 27.08 22.42
C VAL A 2 6.14 26.70 21.09
N PRO A 3 7.45 26.83 20.91
CA PRO A 3 8.10 26.40 19.68
C PRO A 3 8.04 24.87 19.67
N THR A 4 7.24 24.32 18.77
CA THR A 4 7.25 22.88 18.47
C THR A 4 8.65 22.55 17.96
N VAL A 5 9.47 21.93 18.80
CA VAL A 5 10.76 21.38 18.39
C VAL A 5 10.44 20.20 17.47
N VAL A 6 10.44 20.45 16.17
CA VAL A 6 10.35 19.38 15.17
C VAL A 6 11.69 18.64 15.24
N PHE A 7 11.69 17.48 15.90
CA PHE A 7 12.85 16.59 15.82
C PHE A 7 13.01 16.18 14.34
N PRO A 8 14.16 16.46 13.71
CA PRO A 8 14.39 16.02 12.35
C PRO A 8 14.31 14.49 12.31
N ILE A 9 13.56 13.97 11.35
CA ILE A 9 13.46 12.53 11.15
C ILE A 9 14.80 12.04 10.60
N LEU A 10 15.53 11.29 11.42
CA LEU A 10 16.86 10.75 11.07
C LEU A 10 16.75 9.24 10.89
N PHE A 11 17.24 8.74 9.75
CA PHE A 11 17.34 7.31 9.47
C PHE A 11 18.68 6.97 8.83
N PRO A 12 19.15 5.71 8.97
CA PRO A 12 20.18 5.15 8.11
C PRO A 12 19.89 5.40 6.63
N ALA A 13 20.92 5.37 5.79
CA ALA A 13 20.77 5.58 4.35
C ALA A 13 21.28 4.37 3.58
N ILE A 14 20.63 4.02 2.48
CA ILE A 14 21.16 3.04 1.55
C ILE A 14 21.74 3.82 0.37
N CYS A 15 23.06 3.77 0.24
CA CYS A 15 23.77 4.35 -0.89
C CYS A 15 23.99 3.28 -1.97
N ILE A 16 24.25 3.71 -3.21
CA ILE A 16 24.59 2.83 -4.32
C ILE A 16 25.96 3.22 -4.90
N ASP A 17 26.79 2.21 -5.17
CA ASP A 17 28.04 2.32 -5.92
C ASP A 17 28.15 1.14 -6.88
N THR A 18 28.37 1.42 -8.17
CA THR A 18 28.62 0.40 -9.21
C THR A 18 27.68 -0.84 -9.15
N ASN A 19 26.38 -0.59 -9.01
CA ASN A 19 25.30 -1.59 -8.85
C ASN A 19 25.35 -2.43 -7.57
N LYS A 20 25.99 -1.94 -6.52
CA LYS A 20 25.96 -2.52 -5.17
C LYS A 20 25.34 -1.55 -4.18
N PHE A 21 24.49 -2.09 -3.32
CA PHE A 21 23.87 -1.33 -2.24
C PHE A 21 24.75 -1.36 -1.00
N HIS A 22 24.80 -0.22 -0.31
CA HIS A 22 25.58 -0.03 0.92
C HIS A 22 24.71 0.61 2.00
N LEU A 23 24.52 -0.09 3.11
CA LEU A 23 23.81 0.45 4.27
C LEU A 23 24.76 1.30 5.10
N VAL A 24 24.41 2.57 5.24
CA VAL A 24 25.09 3.56 6.08
C VAL A 24 24.28 3.73 7.36
N ASN A 25 24.72 3.07 8.42
CA ASN A 25 24.05 3.02 9.73
C ASN A 25 24.16 4.30 10.57
N ASP A 26 24.60 5.41 9.96
CA ASP A 26 24.70 6.72 10.60
C ASP A 26 23.43 7.52 10.30
N PRO A 27 22.49 7.72 11.27
CA PRO A 27 21.19 8.31 11.01
C PRO A 27 21.31 9.77 10.56
N LYS A 28 20.70 10.09 9.41
CA LYS A 28 20.75 11.41 8.78
C LYS A 28 19.37 11.85 8.34
N SER A 29 19.17 13.16 8.18
CA SER A 29 18.01 13.66 7.44
C SER A 29 18.13 13.24 5.97
N TYR A 30 17.03 13.23 5.23
CA TYR A 30 17.03 12.86 3.81
C TYR A 30 18.07 13.68 3.01
N THR A 31 18.09 15.00 3.21
CA THR A 31 18.99 15.92 2.49
C THR A 31 20.47 15.66 2.82
N GLU A 32 20.78 15.37 4.09
CA GLU A 32 22.13 15.00 4.53
C GLU A 32 22.54 13.64 3.98
N ALA A 33 21.65 12.64 4.03
CA ALA A 33 21.87 11.32 3.47
C ALA A 33 22.13 11.38 1.96
N LYS A 34 21.34 12.15 1.22
CA LYS A 34 21.51 12.39 -0.22
C LYS A 34 22.87 13.02 -0.53
N SER A 35 23.24 14.05 0.23
CA SER A 35 24.53 14.74 0.06
C SER A 35 25.70 13.82 0.38
N PHE A 36 25.61 13.07 1.48
CA PHE A 36 26.61 12.11 1.90
C PHE A 36 26.81 10.99 0.87
N CYS A 37 25.72 10.35 0.43
CA CYS A 37 25.80 9.28 -0.55
C CYS A 37 26.35 9.76 -1.90
N ARG A 38 26.05 10.99 -2.33
CA ARG A 38 26.64 11.58 -3.55
C ARG A 38 28.12 11.91 -3.41
N ALA A 39 28.58 12.23 -2.21
CA ALA A 39 29.98 12.56 -1.94
C ALA A 39 30.86 11.31 -1.78
N THR A 40 30.29 10.22 -1.25
CA THR A 40 31.03 9.02 -0.83
C THR A 40 30.79 7.83 -1.76
N TYR A 41 29.63 7.79 -2.43
CA TYR A 41 29.20 6.77 -3.38
C TYR A 41 28.67 7.49 -4.64
N THR A 42 27.85 6.81 -5.46
CA THR A 42 27.20 7.46 -6.61
C THR A 42 25.98 8.29 -6.18
N GLY A 43 25.26 7.84 -5.16
CA GLY A 43 24.04 8.50 -4.68
C GLY A 43 23.24 7.61 -3.74
N LEU A 44 22.07 8.09 -3.32
CA LEU A 44 21.09 7.23 -2.64
C LEU A 44 20.61 6.13 -3.59
N ALA A 45 20.22 4.99 -3.02
CA ALA A 45 19.88 3.80 -3.77
C ALA A 45 18.68 4.00 -4.70
N THR A 46 18.86 3.65 -5.96
CA THR A 46 17.81 3.54 -6.97
C THR A 46 17.44 2.07 -7.13
N VAL A 47 16.15 1.75 -7.05
CA VAL A 47 15.63 0.38 -7.19
C VAL A 47 15.11 0.20 -8.60
N ARG A 48 15.75 -0.67 -9.39
CA ARG A 48 15.46 -0.83 -10.81
C ARG A 48 14.75 -2.13 -11.19
N ASN A 49 14.50 -3.04 -10.25
CA ASN A 49 13.74 -4.28 -10.47
C ASN A 49 13.56 -5.03 -9.13
N SER A 50 12.95 -6.22 -9.21
CA SER A 50 12.78 -7.13 -8.08
C SER A 50 14.11 -7.57 -7.46
N THR A 51 15.13 -7.87 -8.27
CA THR A 51 16.45 -8.27 -7.79
C THR A 51 17.11 -7.17 -6.98
N ASP A 52 16.99 -5.92 -7.40
CA ASP A 52 17.48 -4.76 -6.63
C ASP A 52 16.79 -4.67 -5.27
N MET A 53 15.48 -4.93 -5.22
CA MET A 53 14.73 -4.95 -3.96
C MET A 53 15.16 -6.10 -3.05
N ASP A 54 15.30 -7.32 -3.57
CA ASP A 54 15.76 -8.47 -2.80
C ASP A 54 17.17 -8.21 -2.23
N ASN A 55 18.06 -7.62 -3.02
CA ASN A 55 19.39 -7.21 -2.59
C ASN A 55 19.36 -6.16 -1.48
N LEU A 56 18.41 -5.21 -1.53
CA LEU A 56 18.22 -4.21 -0.46
C LEU A 56 17.71 -4.86 0.82
N ILE A 57 16.71 -5.74 0.74
CA ILE A 57 16.15 -6.44 1.90
C ILE A 57 17.22 -7.28 2.59
N ALA A 58 18.00 -8.04 1.80
CA ALA A 58 19.08 -8.87 2.34
C ALA A 58 20.21 -8.05 3.01
N LEU A 59 20.38 -6.79 2.61
CA LEU A 59 21.41 -5.90 3.15
C LEU A 59 21.02 -5.27 4.49
N VAL A 60 19.73 -5.07 4.73
CA VAL A 60 19.22 -4.35 5.90
C VAL A 60 19.05 -5.32 7.08
N PRO A 61 19.80 -5.16 8.19
CA PRO A 61 19.64 -5.99 9.37
C PRO A 61 18.24 -5.82 9.98
N SER A 62 17.71 -6.88 10.60
CA SER A 62 16.35 -6.89 11.17
C SER A 62 16.07 -5.77 12.19
N ASN A 63 17.09 -5.24 12.86
CA ASN A 63 16.96 -4.13 13.81
C ASN A 63 16.82 -2.75 13.14
N VAL A 64 17.05 -2.63 11.84
CA VAL A 64 16.90 -1.39 11.07
C VAL A 64 15.50 -1.34 10.47
N LYS A 65 14.61 -0.55 11.11
CA LYS A 65 13.19 -0.48 10.71
C LYS A 65 12.93 0.39 9.48
N ARG A 66 13.79 1.37 9.21
CA ARG A 66 13.64 2.34 8.12
C ARG A 66 15.02 2.78 7.65
N ALA A 67 15.17 2.96 6.34
CA ALA A 67 16.35 3.55 5.74
C ALA A 67 15.94 4.44 4.56
N TRP A 68 16.69 5.51 4.33
CA TRP A 68 16.51 6.37 3.16
C TRP A 68 17.00 5.67 1.89
N ILE A 69 16.18 5.74 0.84
CA ILE A 69 16.54 5.40 -0.54
C ILE A 69 16.42 6.65 -1.40
N GLY A 70 16.76 6.56 -2.68
CA GLY A 70 16.84 7.69 -3.60
C GLY A 70 15.50 8.20 -4.12
N LEU A 71 14.36 7.71 -3.65
CA LEU A 71 13.05 8.15 -4.12
C LEU A 71 12.68 9.50 -3.48
N GLU A 72 12.30 10.48 -4.29
CA GLU A 72 11.87 11.81 -3.83
C GLU A 72 10.70 12.36 -4.62
N ILE A 73 9.95 13.28 -4.02
CA ILE A 73 8.92 14.05 -4.71
C ILE A 73 9.61 15.10 -5.57
N GLY A 74 9.36 15.07 -6.87
CA GLY A 74 9.77 16.06 -7.84
C GLY A 74 8.75 17.17 -8.05
N ASP A 75 9.14 18.15 -8.86
CA ASP A 75 8.32 19.32 -9.18
C ASP A 75 7.39 19.10 -10.39
N VAL A 76 7.48 17.93 -11.03
CA VAL A 76 6.76 17.58 -12.25
C VAL A 76 5.92 16.34 -12.00
N TRP A 77 4.63 16.45 -12.28
CA TRP A 77 3.68 15.35 -12.23
C TRP A 77 3.66 14.62 -13.56
N MET A 78 3.99 13.34 -13.55
CA MET A 78 4.14 12.50 -14.72
C MET A 78 3.10 11.39 -14.70
N TRP A 79 2.73 10.93 -15.90
CA TRP A 79 1.84 9.79 -16.08
C TRP A 79 2.64 8.50 -16.06
N HIS A 80 2.07 7.46 -15.47
CA HIS A 80 2.67 6.15 -15.34
C HIS A 80 1.60 5.08 -15.54
N TRP A 81 2.00 3.93 -16.08
CA TRP A 81 1.19 2.72 -16.03
C TRP A 81 1.40 2.01 -14.69
N SER A 82 0.33 1.43 -14.15
CA SER A 82 0.35 0.60 -12.95
C SER A 82 1.20 -0.64 -13.15
N LEU A 83 1.13 -1.21 -14.36
CA LEU A 83 1.98 -2.32 -14.78
C LEU A 83 3.41 -1.82 -15.07
N PRO A 84 4.44 -2.48 -14.53
CA PRO A 84 5.84 -2.07 -14.68
C PRO A 84 6.35 -2.22 -16.11
N ASP A 85 7.44 -1.50 -16.43
CA ASP A 85 8.15 -1.60 -17.71
C ASP A 85 7.30 -1.26 -18.95
N LYS A 86 6.17 -0.57 -18.74
CA LYS A 86 5.30 -0.06 -19.80
C LYS A 86 5.55 1.42 -20.04
N GLY A 87 5.89 1.77 -21.28
CA GLY A 87 6.11 3.14 -21.72
C GLY A 87 4.81 3.88 -22.02
N LEU A 88 4.95 5.19 -22.25
CA LEU A 88 3.87 6.07 -22.72
C LEU A 88 3.96 6.35 -24.24
N ASP A 89 4.49 5.40 -25.01
CA ASP A 89 4.72 5.58 -26.45
C ASP A 89 3.42 5.74 -27.24
N PHE A 90 2.33 5.16 -26.74
CA PHE A 90 0.99 5.32 -27.28
C PHE A 90 0.09 6.05 -26.28
N LEU A 91 -0.58 7.10 -26.75
CA LEU A 91 -1.53 7.89 -25.97
C LEU A 91 -2.81 8.12 -26.77
N ASN A 92 -3.97 7.89 -26.14
CA ASN A 92 -5.28 8.12 -26.77
C ASN A 92 -6.15 9.10 -25.97
N TRP A 93 -5.53 10.18 -25.49
CA TRP A 93 -6.21 11.24 -24.74
C TRP A 93 -7.38 11.85 -25.53
N LYS A 94 -8.41 12.23 -24.78
CA LYS A 94 -9.52 13.05 -25.25
C LYS A 94 -9.01 14.45 -25.58
N ALA A 95 -9.67 15.12 -26.53
CA ALA A 95 -9.32 16.50 -26.85
C ALA A 95 -9.46 17.39 -25.60
N GLY A 96 -8.38 18.11 -25.26
CA GLY A 96 -8.30 18.95 -24.05
C GLY A 96 -7.71 18.25 -22.83
N GLU A 97 -7.37 16.96 -22.92
CA GLU A 97 -6.71 16.17 -21.88
C GLU A 97 -5.26 15.81 -22.27
N PRO A 98 -4.36 15.53 -21.31
CA PRO A 98 -4.56 15.70 -19.88
C PRO A 98 -4.50 17.18 -19.46
N GLN A 99 -5.18 17.53 -18.35
CA GLN A 99 -5.09 18.87 -17.78
C GLN A 99 -3.74 19.11 -17.07
N ASN A 100 -3.26 20.35 -17.09
CA ASN A 100 -2.03 20.73 -16.40
C ASN A 100 -2.27 20.95 -14.89
N THR A 101 -2.71 19.89 -14.21
CA THR A 101 -2.98 19.84 -12.77
C THR A 101 -1.76 19.33 -12.02
N THR A 102 -1.46 19.92 -10.86
CA THR A 102 -0.37 19.49 -9.95
C THR A 102 -0.90 18.64 -8.79
N GLN A 103 -1.78 17.69 -9.11
CA GLN A 103 -2.40 16.78 -8.17
C GLN A 103 -2.37 15.36 -8.72
N ASP A 104 -2.49 14.39 -7.84
CA ASP A 104 -2.73 13.01 -8.19
C ASP A 104 -4.05 12.88 -8.93
N LYS A 105 -3.99 12.20 -10.08
CA LYS A 105 -5.11 11.91 -10.95
C LYS A 105 -4.96 10.52 -11.53
N CYS A 106 -6.08 9.92 -11.87
CA CYS A 106 -6.15 8.58 -12.41
C CYS A 106 -6.79 8.64 -13.80
N GLY A 107 -6.28 7.83 -14.72
CA GLY A 107 -6.77 7.79 -16.09
C GLY A 107 -7.96 6.86 -16.23
N ALA A 108 -9.01 7.34 -16.88
CA ALA A 108 -10.17 6.55 -17.27
C ALA A 108 -10.36 6.58 -18.78
N MET A 109 -10.97 5.53 -19.32
CA MET A 109 -11.38 5.45 -20.73
C MET A 109 -12.90 5.67 -20.83
N ASP A 110 -13.33 6.54 -21.73
CA ASP A 110 -14.74 6.74 -22.05
C ASP A 110 -15.26 5.74 -23.11
N HIS A 111 -16.56 5.82 -23.42
CA HIS A 111 -17.21 4.91 -24.36
C HIS A 111 -16.69 5.03 -25.81
N ASP A 112 -16.07 6.15 -26.16
CA ASP A 112 -15.42 6.38 -27.47
C ASP A 112 -13.97 5.86 -27.48
N GLY A 113 -13.53 5.21 -26.39
CA GLY A 113 -12.19 4.69 -26.23
C GLY A 113 -11.15 5.78 -25.93
N LYS A 114 -11.58 7.02 -25.62
CA LYS A 114 -10.70 8.16 -25.33
C LYS A 114 -10.39 8.27 -23.86
N TRP A 115 -9.15 8.64 -23.54
CA TRP A 115 -8.68 8.70 -22.16
C TRP A 115 -8.85 10.10 -21.58
N PHE A 116 -9.14 10.20 -20.29
CA PHE A 116 -9.28 11.49 -19.62
C PHE A 116 -8.82 11.42 -18.15
N GLU A 117 -8.46 12.58 -17.58
CA GLU A 117 -8.14 12.68 -16.15
C GLU A 117 -9.41 12.56 -15.31
N SER A 118 -9.38 11.69 -14.30
CA SER A 118 -10.44 11.55 -13.31
C SER A 118 -9.87 11.57 -11.90
N ASP A 119 -10.71 11.98 -10.96
CA ASP A 119 -10.40 11.86 -9.53
C ASP A 119 -10.31 10.37 -9.16
N CYS A 120 -9.20 9.98 -8.54
CA CYS A 120 -8.87 8.59 -8.21
C CYS A 120 -9.90 7.91 -7.29
N ASP A 121 -10.63 8.68 -6.49
CA ASP A 121 -11.65 8.15 -5.58
C ASP A 121 -13.01 7.91 -6.25
N THR A 122 -13.17 8.36 -7.51
CA THR A 122 -14.39 8.12 -8.28
C THR A 122 -14.65 6.62 -8.42
N LYS A 123 -15.87 6.16 -8.16
CA LYS A 123 -16.24 4.75 -8.31
C LYS A 123 -16.63 4.45 -9.75
N ARG A 124 -15.93 3.53 -10.42
CA ARG A 124 -16.20 3.10 -11.81
C ARG A 124 -15.89 1.62 -12.00
N GLY A 125 -16.49 1.01 -13.02
CA GLY A 125 -16.04 -0.30 -13.53
C GLY A 125 -14.61 -0.20 -14.06
N PHE A 126 -13.94 -1.32 -14.25
CA PHE A 126 -12.50 -1.31 -14.54
C PHE A 126 -12.06 -2.52 -15.35
N ILE A 127 -10.88 -2.43 -15.94
CA ILE A 127 -10.35 -3.47 -16.83
C ILE A 127 -9.04 -4.00 -16.29
N CYS A 128 -9.02 -5.31 -16.06
CA CYS A 128 -7.82 -6.04 -15.71
C CYS A 128 -7.18 -6.62 -16.98
N ASN A 129 -5.85 -6.67 -17.01
CA ASN A 129 -5.13 -7.52 -17.95
C ASN A 129 -5.44 -9.00 -17.64
N ASP A 130 -5.37 -9.88 -18.64
CA ASP A 130 -5.39 -11.32 -18.40
C ASP A 130 -4.36 -12.02 -19.29
N HIS A 131 -3.63 -12.96 -18.70
CA HIS A 131 -2.59 -13.73 -19.38
C HIS A 131 -3.15 -14.72 -20.42
N ALA A 132 -4.46 -15.03 -20.38
CA ALA A 132 -5.11 -15.98 -21.30
C ALA A 132 -6.06 -15.35 -22.33
N THR A 133 -6.86 -14.34 -21.94
CA THR A 133 -7.96 -13.78 -22.76
C THR A 133 -7.75 -12.35 -23.27
N GLY A 134 -6.66 -11.68 -22.87
CA GLY A 134 -6.33 -10.32 -23.31
C GLY A 134 -6.76 -9.26 -22.29
N HIS A 135 -8.06 -9.05 -22.08
CA HIS A 135 -8.58 -8.04 -21.14
C HIS A 135 -9.91 -8.47 -20.53
N ILE A 136 -10.08 -8.31 -19.21
CA ILE A 136 -11.30 -8.67 -18.48
C ILE A 136 -11.97 -7.40 -17.97
N PHE A 137 -13.23 -7.19 -18.36
CA PHE A 137 -14.05 -6.11 -17.82
C PHE A 137 -14.73 -6.54 -16.51
N ILE A 138 -14.54 -5.74 -15.47
CA ILE A 138 -15.18 -5.90 -14.17
C ILE A 138 -16.21 -4.78 -13.98
N ALA A 139 -17.48 -5.17 -13.92
CA ALA A 139 -18.60 -4.23 -13.82
C ALA A 139 -18.78 -3.61 -12.42
N GLU A 140 -18.17 -4.19 -11.39
CA GLU A 140 -18.19 -3.63 -10.03
C GLU A 140 -17.54 -2.24 -10.01
N VAL A 141 -18.21 -1.27 -9.38
CA VAL A 141 -17.67 0.09 -9.28
C VAL A 141 -16.73 0.23 -8.09
N LYS A 142 -15.47 0.56 -8.35
CA LYS A 142 -14.41 0.71 -7.33
C LYS A 142 -13.61 1.99 -7.57
N SER A 143 -12.94 2.51 -6.54
CA SER A 143 -11.94 3.58 -6.75
C SER A 143 -10.76 3.01 -7.53
N TRP A 144 -9.92 3.87 -8.12
CA TRP A 144 -8.81 3.40 -8.95
C TRP A 144 -7.88 2.45 -8.18
N ARG A 145 -7.58 2.77 -6.91
CA ARG A 145 -6.73 1.93 -6.06
C ARG A 145 -7.37 0.59 -5.71
N GLU A 146 -8.65 0.58 -5.37
CA GLU A 146 -9.41 -0.64 -5.11
C GLU A 146 -9.49 -1.53 -6.36
N ALA A 147 -9.70 -0.93 -7.54
CA ALA A 147 -9.73 -1.61 -8.83
C ALA A 147 -8.37 -2.24 -9.18
N GLN A 148 -7.27 -1.52 -8.95
CA GLN A 148 -5.91 -2.02 -9.11
C GLN A 148 -5.64 -3.22 -8.21
N ASN A 149 -5.98 -3.11 -6.92
CA ASN A 149 -5.81 -4.22 -5.97
C ASN A 149 -6.62 -5.44 -6.41
N HIS A 150 -7.86 -5.25 -6.87
CA HIS A 150 -8.68 -6.34 -7.38
C HIS A 150 -8.01 -7.07 -8.56
N CYS A 151 -7.51 -6.34 -9.56
CA CYS A 151 -6.82 -6.97 -10.69
C CYS A 151 -5.54 -7.72 -10.27
N ARG A 152 -4.83 -7.20 -9.26
CA ARG A 152 -3.63 -7.85 -8.70
C ARG A 152 -3.93 -9.11 -7.91
N ASN A 153 -5.06 -9.14 -7.20
CA ASN A 153 -5.54 -10.34 -6.52
C ASN A 153 -5.87 -11.47 -7.52
N LEU A 154 -6.22 -11.11 -8.76
CA LEU A 154 -6.41 -12.05 -9.88
C LEU A 154 -5.09 -12.40 -10.60
N SER A 155 -3.92 -12.11 -10.01
CA SER A 155 -2.58 -12.29 -10.59
C SER A 155 -2.29 -11.47 -11.85
N SER A 156 -2.85 -10.26 -11.94
CA SER A 156 -2.64 -9.35 -13.07
C SER A 156 -2.49 -7.89 -12.59
N ASP A 157 -2.86 -6.90 -13.40
CA ASP A 157 -2.96 -5.48 -13.04
C ASP A 157 -4.08 -4.82 -13.86
N LEU A 158 -4.42 -3.57 -13.56
CA LEU A 158 -5.21 -2.75 -14.47
C LEU A 158 -4.54 -2.67 -15.84
N VAL A 159 -5.36 -2.57 -16.89
CA VAL A 159 -4.88 -2.60 -18.27
C VAL A 159 -3.90 -1.47 -18.58
N SER A 160 -2.79 -1.83 -19.22
CA SER A 160 -1.81 -0.91 -19.80
C SER A 160 -1.96 -0.94 -21.31
N ILE A 161 -2.24 0.19 -21.95
CA ILE A 161 -2.53 0.22 -23.38
C ILE A 161 -1.30 0.74 -24.13
N GLN A 162 -0.80 -0.04 -25.07
CA GLN A 162 0.47 0.19 -25.78
C GLN A 162 0.28 0.39 -27.29
N SER A 163 -0.94 0.24 -27.81
CA SER A 163 -1.25 0.40 -29.24
C SER A 163 -2.69 0.81 -29.48
N ALA A 164 -2.98 1.27 -30.71
CA ALA A 164 -4.35 1.60 -31.12
C ALA A 164 -5.23 0.35 -31.22
N GLU A 165 -4.66 -0.77 -31.64
CA GLU A 165 -5.33 -2.06 -31.74
C GLU A 165 -5.75 -2.58 -30.36
N GLU A 166 -4.86 -2.48 -29.37
CA GLU A 166 -5.16 -2.81 -27.97
C GLU A 166 -6.21 -1.87 -27.40
N ASN A 167 -6.12 -0.56 -27.68
CA ASN A 167 -7.15 0.39 -27.24
C ASN A 167 -8.54 0.00 -27.76
N GLN A 168 -8.63 -0.45 -29.01
CA GLN A 168 -9.88 -0.91 -29.60
C GLN A 168 -10.37 -2.22 -28.96
N ALA A 169 -9.46 -3.15 -28.67
CA ALA A 169 -9.80 -4.39 -27.98
C ALA A 169 -10.38 -4.11 -26.57
N VAL A 170 -9.73 -3.21 -25.82
CA VAL A 170 -10.20 -2.72 -24.52
C VAL A 170 -11.56 -2.03 -24.66
N GLN A 171 -11.72 -1.16 -25.66
CA GLN A 171 -13.00 -0.47 -25.91
C GLN A 171 -14.16 -1.46 -26.13
N ASN A 172 -13.93 -2.53 -26.91
CA ASN A 172 -14.96 -3.49 -27.26
C ASN A 172 -15.49 -4.28 -26.05
N VAL A 173 -14.67 -4.46 -25.00
CA VAL A 173 -15.08 -5.19 -23.79
C VAL A 173 -15.76 -4.29 -22.74
N THR A 174 -15.72 -2.96 -22.89
CA THR A 174 -16.26 -2.03 -21.87
C THR A 174 -17.78 -1.96 -21.84
N LEU A 175 -18.48 -2.58 -22.81
CA LEU A 175 -19.94 -2.49 -22.96
C LEU A 175 -20.45 -1.04 -23.01
N SER A 176 -19.68 -0.14 -23.66
CA SER A 176 -19.95 1.30 -23.75
C SER A 176 -19.95 2.03 -22.40
N GLN A 177 -19.30 1.46 -21.37
CA GLN A 177 -19.15 2.10 -20.07
C GLN A 177 -17.84 2.89 -19.99
N THR A 178 -17.82 3.83 -19.06
CA THR A 178 -16.59 4.53 -18.67
C THR A 178 -15.86 3.73 -17.60
N VAL A 179 -14.61 3.40 -17.85
CA VAL A 179 -13.87 2.43 -17.04
C VAL A 179 -12.51 2.94 -16.59
N TRP A 180 -12.02 2.43 -15.47
CA TRP A 180 -10.64 2.61 -15.09
C TRP A 180 -9.68 1.82 -15.99
N ILE A 181 -8.58 2.48 -16.35
CA ILE A 181 -7.40 1.88 -16.95
C ILE A 181 -6.21 2.07 -16.01
N GLY A 182 -5.10 1.37 -16.24
CA GLY A 182 -3.95 1.36 -15.33
C GLY A 182 -3.13 2.64 -15.30
N LEU A 183 -3.63 3.74 -15.85
CA LEU A 183 -2.90 5.00 -15.93
C LEU A 183 -3.09 5.83 -14.66
N PHE A 184 -2.02 6.34 -14.07
CA PHE A 184 -2.08 7.21 -12.89
C PHE A 184 -0.97 8.28 -12.93
N LYS A 185 -1.20 9.39 -12.23
CA LYS A 185 -0.34 10.57 -12.24
C LYS A 185 0.32 10.73 -10.88
N ASP A 186 1.64 10.78 -10.87
CA ASP A 186 2.44 10.94 -9.65
C ASP A 186 3.61 11.92 -9.88
N ALA A 187 4.21 12.42 -8.80
CA ALA A 187 5.34 13.35 -8.88
C ALA A 187 6.67 12.72 -8.46
N TRP A 188 6.75 11.39 -8.28
CA TRP A 188 7.97 10.82 -7.73
C TRP A 188 9.06 10.72 -8.79
N LYS A 189 10.30 10.88 -8.35
CA LYS A 189 11.50 10.74 -9.18
C LYS A 189 12.62 10.11 -8.39
N TRP A 190 13.56 9.49 -9.09
CA TRP A 190 14.80 9.05 -8.50
C TRP A 190 15.81 10.20 -8.42
N SER A 191 16.50 10.28 -7.29
CA SER A 191 17.48 11.32 -7.00
C SER A 191 18.74 11.29 -7.89
N ASP A 192 18.96 10.20 -8.61
CA ASP A 192 20.02 10.02 -9.63
C ASP A 192 19.55 10.39 -11.05
N GLY A 193 18.27 10.75 -11.24
CA GLY A 193 17.69 11.06 -12.54
C GLY A 193 17.26 9.84 -13.35
N SER A 194 17.36 8.63 -12.78
CA SER A 194 16.83 7.42 -13.42
C SER A 194 15.33 7.56 -13.66
N PRO A 195 14.83 7.12 -14.82
CA PRO A 195 13.42 7.22 -15.14
C PRO A 195 12.61 6.31 -14.20
N VAL A 196 11.43 6.77 -13.78
CA VAL A 196 10.47 5.98 -12.99
C VAL A 196 9.72 5.05 -13.94
N ILE A 197 10.47 4.16 -14.62
CA ILE A 197 9.94 3.10 -15.51
C ILE A 197 9.25 2.00 -14.68
N ILE A 198 9.53 2.02 -13.39
CA ILE A 198 8.96 1.14 -12.39
C ILE A 198 8.15 2.03 -11.44
N SER A 199 6.83 1.99 -11.63
CA SER A 199 5.83 2.66 -10.81
C SER A 199 6.18 2.59 -9.32
N ILE A 200 5.91 3.64 -8.54
CA ILE A 200 5.94 3.59 -7.07
C ILE A 200 5.06 2.45 -6.55
N SER A 201 4.07 2.01 -7.35
CA SER A 201 3.32 0.79 -7.08
C SER A 201 4.23 -0.42 -6.95
N PHE A 202 5.32 -0.55 -7.69
CA PHE A 202 6.31 -1.64 -7.56
C PHE A 202 7.14 -1.53 -6.27
N LEU A 203 7.51 -0.32 -5.84
CA LEU A 203 8.16 -0.09 -4.53
C LEU A 203 7.21 -0.36 -3.35
N LEU A 204 5.91 -0.14 -3.55
CA LEU A 204 4.84 -0.53 -2.63
C LEU A 204 4.37 -1.99 -2.81
N CYS A 205 4.70 -2.67 -3.93
CA CYS A 205 4.23 -4.02 -4.28
C CYS A 205 5.27 -5.14 -4.22
N PHE A 206 6.56 -4.87 -3.99
CA PHE A 206 7.51 -5.91 -3.54
C PHE A 206 7.48 -6.14 -2.03
N LEU A 207 6.65 -5.40 -1.29
CA LEU A 207 6.06 -5.97 -0.09
C LEU A 207 4.76 -6.63 -0.57
N PRO A 208 4.66 -7.96 -0.57
CA PRO A 208 3.37 -8.59 -0.70
C PRO A 208 2.68 -8.36 0.65
N ILE A 209 2.08 -7.19 0.82
CA ILE A 209 1.06 -7.00 1.84
C ILE A 209 -0.16 -7.61 1.13
N ASP A 210 -0.57 -8.84 1.43
CA ASP A 210 -1.07 -9.22 2.73
C ASP A 210 -0.87 -10.74 2.97
N LYS A 211 0.04 -11.15 3.84
CA LYS A 211 -0.13 -12.43 4.55
C LYS A 211 -0.46 -12.10 6.01
N LEU A 212 -1.52 -12.73 6.51
CA LEU A 212 -1.95 -12.56 7.90
C LEU A 212 -1.42 -13.72 8.72
N ILE A 213 -0.66 -13.42 9.77
CA ILE A 213 -0.21 -14.40 10.74
C ILE A 213 -0.93 -14.16 12.06
N LEU A 214 -1.56 -15.22 12.58
CA LEU A 214 -2.07 -15.23 13.95
C LEU A 214 -0.91 -15.62 14.87
N VAL A 215 -0.58 -14.74 15.80
CA VAL A 215 0.39 -15.00 16.85
C VAL A 215 -0.37 -15.47 18.09
N GLN A 216 -0.10 -16.71 18.53
CA GLN A 216 -0.80 -17.36 19.65
C GLN A 216 -0.23 -17.00 21.04
N GLU A 217 0.57 -15.95 21.12
CA GLU A 217 1.08 -15.39 22.38
C GLU A 217 0.05 -14.45 23.01
N ASN A 218 -0.03 -14.44 24.34
CA ASN A 218 -0.95 -13.56 25.06
C ASN A 218 -0.22 -12.29 25.50
N MET A 219 -0.46 -11.20 24.78
CA MET A 219 0.20 -9.90 25.00
C MET A 219 -0.81 -8.76 25.16
N THR A 220 -0.42 -7.72 25.89
CA THR A 220 -1.15 -6.45 25.87
C THR A 220 -1.11 -5.84 24.48
N TRP A 221 -2.02 -4.91 24.18
CA TRP A 221 -2.08 -4.33 22.83
C TRP A 221 -0.77 -3.62 22.44
N SER A 222 -0.13 -2.89 23.36
CA SER A 222 1.15 -2.22 23.11
C SER A 222 2.32 -3.18 22.94
N GLU A 223 2.33 -4.30 23.69
CA GLU A 223 3.30 -5.38 23.51
C GLU A 223 3.10 -6.07 22.15
N ALA A 224 1.86 -6.40 21.78
CA ALA A 224 1.50 -7.00 20.50
C ALA A 224 1.87 -6.09 19.32
N LEU A 225 1.60 -4.78 19.43
CA LEU A 225 2.01 -3.78 18.45
C LEU A 225 3.53 -3.75 18.28
N SER A 226 4.26 -3.75 19.40
CA SER A 226 5.72 -3.74 19.39
C SER A 226 6.27 -5.02 18.76
N TYR A 227 5.71 -6.18 19.14
CA TYR A 227 6.04 -7.48 18.56
C TYR A 227 5.83 -7.49 17.04
N CYS A 228 4.64 -7.10 16.56
CA CYS A 228 4.37 -7.09 15.12
C CYS A 228 5.31 -6.15 14.37
N ARG A 229 5.74 -5.04 14.98
CA ARG A 229 6.70 -4.09 14.37
C ARG A 229 8.15 -4.50 14.51
N GLU A 230 8.45 -5.54 15.27
CA GLU A 230 9.79 -6.08 15.46
C GLU A 230 10.00 -7.34 14.62
N HIS A 231 8.98 -8.20 14.55
CA HIS A 231 9.05 -9.50 13.88
C HIS A 231 8.33 -9.52 12.53
N HIS A 232 7.43 -8.58 12.29
CA HIS A 232 6.56 -8.53 11.10
C HIS A 232 6.43 -7.07 10.60
N VAL A 233 5.31 -6.74 9.96
CA VAL A 233 5.07 -5.41 9.38
C VAL A 233 4.35 -4.48 10.36
N ASP A 234 3.14 -4.85 10.80
CA ASP A 234 2.37 -4.13 11.83
C ASP A 234 1.19 -5.00 12.32
N LEU A 235 0.42 -4.53 13.30
CA LEU A 235 -0.89 -5.13 13.58
C LEU A 235 -1.84 -4.93 12.39
N VAL A 236 -2.74 -5.90 12.17
CA VAL A 236 -3.69 -5.88 11.07
C VAL A 236 -4.68 -4.72 11.15
N TYR A 237 -4.93 -4.07 10.02
CA TYR A 237 -5.97 -3.07 9.85
C TYR A 237 -7.03 -3.62 8.91
N VAL A 238 -8.29 -3.50 9.27
CA VAL A 238 -9.41 -4.13 8.54
C VAL A 238 -10.21 -3.04 7.85
N THR A 239 -9.77 -2.67 6.65
CA THR A 239 -10.32 -1.54 5.89
C THR A 239 -11.29 -1.96 4.78
N THR A 240 -11.43 -3.26 4.53
CA THR A 240 -12.34 -3.85 3.53
C THR A 240 -12.98 -5.14 4.05
N GLU A 241 -14.08 -5.54 3.42
CA GLU A 241 -14.75 -6.82 3.69
C GLU A 241 -13.84 -8.03 3.41
N GLU A 242 -13.03 -7.98 2.37
CA GLU A 242 -12.06 -9.04 2.04
C GLU A 242 -11.05 -9.26 3.17
N ILE A 243 -10.52 -8.17 3.76
CA ILE A 243 -9.60 -8.29 4.89
C ILE A 243 -10.35 -8.84 6.11
N GLN A 244 -11.60 -8.44 6.33
CA GLN A 244 -12.42 -8.98 7.40
C GLN A 244 -12.59 -10.50 7.27
N GLU A 245 -12.95 -11.01 6.09
CA GLU A 245 -13.10 -12.45 5.86
C GLU A 245 -11.82 -13.23 6.17
N ARG A 246 -10.67 -12.69 5.74
CA ARG A 246 -9.36 -13.32 5.97
C ARG A 246 -8.95 -13.28 7.44
N VAL A 247 -9.20 -12.18 8.14
CA VAL A 247 -9.01 -12.08 9.59
C VAL A 247 -9.94 -13.06 10.31
N SER A 248 -11.21 -13.12 9.91
CA SER A 248 -12.21 -14.05 10.42
C SER A 248 -11.75 -15.52 10.29
N GLU A 249 -11.16 -15.92 9.18
CA GLU A 249 -10.61 -17.29 9.06
C GLU A 249 -9.43 -17.54 10.00
N LYS A 250 -8.58 -16.52 10.25
CA LYS A 250 -7.42 -16.67 11.14
C LYS A 250 -7.82 -16.75 12.60
N VAL A 251 -8.75 -15.92 13.06
CA VAL A 251 -9.10 -15.82 14.50
C VAL A 251 -9.77 -17.08 15.04
N LYS A 252 -10.37 -17.93 14.18
CA LYS A 252 -10.93 -19.23 14.58
C LYS A 252 -9.89 -20.16 15.21
N ASN A 253 -8.61 -19.97 14.88
CA ASN A 253 -7.49 -20.76 15.41
C ASN A 253 -6.82 -20.09 16.63
N ALA A 254 -7.39 -19.01 17.16
CA ALA A 254 -6.88 -18.33 18.35
C ALA A 254 -7.22 -19.09 19.63
N THR A 255 -6.35 -19.01 20.61
CA THR A 255 -6.55 -19.60 21.94
C THR A 255 -7.22 -18.62 22.91
N SER A 256 -7.08 -17.31 22.67
CA SER A 256 -7.80 -16.27 23.39
C SER A 256 -9.21 -16.06 22.83
N SER A 257 -10.15 -15.62 23.68
CA SER A 257 -11.55 -15.33 23.29
C SER A 257 -11.69 -14.14 22.33
N HIS A 258 -10.66 -13.30 22.27
CA HIS A 258 -10.55 -12.16 21.37
C HIS A 258 -9.13 -12.06 20.83
N VAL A 259 -8.96 -11.35 19.71
CA VAL A 259 -7.67 -11.15 19.05
C VAL A 259 -7.44 -9.68 18.79
N TRP A 260 -6.26 -9.14 19.13
CA TRP A 260 -5.97 -7.72 18.91
C TRP A 260 -5.87 -7.38 17.42
N LEU A 261 -6.44 -6.22 17.09
CA LEU A 261 -6.33 -5.55 15.80
C LEU A 261 -5.52 -4.25 15.96
N GLY A 262 -5.05 -3.68 14.86
CA GLY A 262 -4.39 -2.37 14.80
C GLY A 262 -5.36 -1.19 14.97
N LEU A 263 -6.44 -1.36 15.73
CA LEU A 263 -7.50 -0.38 15.93
C LEU A 263 -7.38 0.24 17.33
N ARG A 264 -7.41 1.57 17.41
CA ARG A 264 -7.18 2.30 18.66
C ARG A 264 -8.24 3.36 18.90
N TYR A 265 -8.70 3.50 20.14
CA TYR A 265 -9.58 4.59 20.53
C TYR A 265 -8.78 5.82 20.97
N SER A 266 -9.11 6.97 20.41
CA SER A 266 -8.57 8.26 20.83
C SER A 266 -9.44 8.85 21.93
N CYS A 267 -8.94 8.88 23.16
CA CYS A 267 -9.72 9.41 24.28
C CYS A 267 -9.93 10.94 24.21
N SER A 268 -8.99 11.66 23.62
CA SER A 268 -9.05 13.12 23.47
C SER A 268 -10.04 13.54 22.39
N PHE A 269 -10.11 12.77 21.30
CA PHE A 269 -10.92 13.10 20.13
C PHE A 269 -12.19 12.24 19.98
N LYS A 270 -12.37 11.26 20.87
CA LYS A 270 -13.55 10.39 20.97
C LYS A 270 -13.88 9.62 19.68
N PHE A 271 -12.85 9.21 18.94
CA PHE A 271 -13.01 8.40 17.73
C PHE A 271 -12.05 7.21 17.68
N TRP A 272 -12.42 6.21 16.90
CA TRP A 272 -11.62 5.04 16.57
C TRP A 272 -10.77 5.28 15.33
N PHE A 273 -9.53 4.83 15.33
CA PHE A 273 -8.65 4.94 14.17
C PHE A 273 -7.70 3.74 14.05
N TRP A 274 -7.37 3.41 12.81
CA TRP A 274 -6.35 2.44 12.49
C TRP A 274 -4.96 3.04 12.69
N ILE A 275 -4.01 2.25 13.16
CA ILE A 275 -2.62 2.67 13.43
C ILE A 275 -1.80 3.00 12.16
N ARG A 276 -2.32 2.67 10.97
CA ARG A 276 -1.85 3.17 9.68
C ARG A 276 -2.88 4.09 9.08
N LEU A 277 -2.42 5.10 8.32
CA LEU A 277 -3.22 6.12 7.64
C LEU A 277 -4.00 5.55 6.43
N ASP A 278 -4.57 4.36 6.57
CA ASP A 278 -5.49 3.80 5.57
C ASP A 278 -6.93 4.11 6.00
N THR A 279 -7.62 4.92 5.18
CA THR A 279 -8.95 5.45 5.47
C THR A 279 -10.01 4.59 4.79
N GLY A 280 -10.19 3.35 5.26
CA GLY A 280 -11.31 2.51 4.86
C GLY A 280 -12.59 2.89 5.61
N CYS A 281 -13.73 2.97 4.90
CA CYS A 281 -15.04 3.21 5.50
C CYS A 281 -15.72 1.93 6.03
N TYR A 282 -15.08 0.77 5.87
CA TYR A 282 -15.60 -0.52 6.32
C TYR A 282 -15.69 -0.60 7.84
N GLN A 283 -16.78 -1.17 8.36
CA GLN A 283 -16.99 -1.38 9.79
C GLN A 283 -17.72 -2.70 10.05
N ASN A 284 -17.28 -3.43 11.08
CA ASN A 284 -17.93 -4.67 11.53
C ASN A 284 -18.03 -4.75 13.07
N TRP A 285 -18.57 -3.70 13.69
CA TRP A 285 -18.70 -3.63 15.15
C TRP A 285 -19.79 -4.56 15.71
N ALA A 286 -19.56 -5.08 16.92
CA ALA A 286 -20.59 -5.81 17.66
C ALA A 286 -21.73 -4.87 18.09
N PRO A 287 -22.95 -5.37 18.35
CA PRO A 287 -24.06 -4.54 18.80
C PRO A 287 -23.70 -3.72 20.05
N GLY A 288 -23.90 -2.40 19.98
CA GLY A 288 -23.58 -1.47 21.07
C GLY A 288 -22.09 -1.10 21.17
N GLN A 289 -21.27 -1.48 20.19
CA GLN A 289 -19.87 -1.05 20.05
C GLN A 289 -19.72 -0.09 18.86
N GLY A 290 -18.56 0.57 18.78
CA GLY A 290 -18.16 1.38 17.63
C GLY A 290 -18.18 2.89 17.85
N PRO A 291 -18.14 3.71 16.78
CA PRO A 291 -17.95 5.16 16.88
C PRO A 291 -19.03 5.90 17.68
N ASP A 292 -20.25 5.36 17.70
CA ASP A 292 -21.38 5.96 18.42
C ASP A 292 -21.39 5.62 19.92
N SER A 293 -20.53 4.69 20.36
CA SER A 293 -20.42 4.25 21.74
C SER A 293 -19.40 5.08 22.52
N GLN A 294 -19.67 5.26 23.81
CA GLN A 294 -18.78 5.99 24.72
C GLN A 294 -17.76 5.03 25.36
N TYR A 295 -16.47 5.35 25.23
CA TYR A 295 -15.39 4.58 25.81
C TYR A 295 -14.53 5.40 26.77
N ASP A 296 -13.99 4.72 27.77
CA ASP A 296 -12.94 5.24 28.64
C ASP A 296 -11.57 5.24 27.95
N CYS A 297 -10.58 5.87 28.58
CA CYS A 297 -9.21 5.87 28.10
C CYS A 297 -8.59 4.46 28.15
N GLY A 298 -7.67 4.16 27.23
CA GLY A 298 -6.95 2.88 27.23
C GLY A 298 -7.73 1.72 26.63
N ILE A 299 -8.73 2.00 25.80
CA ILE A 299 -9.48 0.99 25.07
C ILE A 299 -8.87 0.78 23.67
N MET A 300 -8.70 -0.49 23.32
CA MET A 300 -8.10 -0.96 22.07
C MET A 300 -9.09 -1.88 21.34
N GLY A 301 -8.96 -1.96 20.02
CA GLY A 301 -9.87 -2.74 19.20
C GLY A 301 -9.42 -4.19 19.09
N ALA A 302 -10.35 -5.09 19.35
CA ALA A 302 -10.18 -6.52 19.18
C ALA A 302 -11.32 -7.10 18.34
N ILE A 303 -11.12 -8.31 17.85
CA ILE A 303 -12.16 -9.11 17.19
C ILE A 303 -12.46 -10.35 18.02
N GLU A 304 -13.72 -10.73 18.10
CA GLU A 304 -14.14 -11.98 18.73
C GLU A 304 -13.57 -13.20 17.98
N SER A 305 -12.89 -14.12 18.68
CA SER A 305 -12.36 -15.35 18.06
C SER A 305 -13.46 -16.39 17.80
N THR A 306 -14.50 -16.37 18.63
CA THR A 306 -15.69 -17.21 18.53
C THR A 306 -16.94 -16.34 18.51
N GLY A 307 -17.93 -16.65 17.68
CA GLY A 307 -19.18 -15.88 17.59
C GLY A 307 -19.32 -15.16 16.24
N GLY A 308 -19.77 -13.90 16.27
CA GLY A 308 -20.02 -13.09 15.07
C GLY A 308 -18.75 -12.55 14.40
N GLN A 309 -17.58 -12.72 15.04
CA GLN A 309 -16.28 -12.21 14.57
C GLN A 309 -16.33 -10.69 14.36
N GLN A 310 -17.04 -10.02 15.26
CA GLN A 310 -17.27 -8.59 15.23
C GLN A 310 -16.24 -7.87 16.10
N TRP A 311 -16.06 -6.58 15.84
CA TRP A 311 -15.11 -5.74 16.55
C TRP A 311 -15.68 -5.26 17.88
N VAL A 312 -14.84 -5.25 18.90
CA VAL A 312 -15.16 -4.80 20.24
C VAL A 312 -14.03 -3.93 20.79
N GLY A 313 -14.36 -3.05 21.74
CA GLY A 313 -13.37 -2.33 22.52
C GLY A 313 -13.04 -3.05 23.82
N LEU A 314 -11.76 -3.33 24.07
CA LEU A 314 -11.26 -3.95 25.30
C LEU A 314 -10.14 -3.12 25.95
N PRO A 315 -9.97 -3.18 27.28
CA PRO A 315 -8.86 -2.51 27.95
C PRO A 315 -7.50 -3.01 27.46
N GLU A 316 -6.55 -2.09 27.27
CA GLU A 316 -5.17 -2.39 26.84
C GLU A 316 -4.46 -3.37 27.78
N THR A 317 -4.87 -3.45 29.05
CA THR A 317 -4.33 -4.36 30.06
C THR A 317 -4.66 -5.83 29.81
N GLU A 318 -5.66 -6.12 28.97
CA GLU A 318 -6.00 -7.49 28.58
C GLU A 318 -4.85 -8.12 27.77
N LYS A 319 -4.65 -9.42 27.96
CA LYS A 319 -3.62 -10.19 27.24
C LYS A 319 -4.26 -11.17 26.27
N LEU A 320 -4.11 -10.90 24.97
CA LEU A 320 -4.78 -11.62 23.90
C LEU A 320 -3.76 -12.06 22.84
N ASN A 321 -4.15 -13.06 22.04
CA ASN A 321 -3.53 -13.31 20.74
C ASN A 321 -3.73 -12.09 19.83
N PHE A 322 -2.96 -12.01 18.76
CA PHE A 322 -2.99 -10.87 17.87
C PHE A 322 -2.61 -11.26 16.45
N ILE A 323 -3.08 -10.49 15.46
CA ILE A 323 -2.76 -10.74 14.05
C ILE A 323 -1.81 -9.66 13.56
N CYS A 324 -0.68 -10.11 13.03
CA CYS A 324 0.25 -9.24 12.32
C CYS A 324 0.04 -9.37 10.82
N VAL A 325 0.25 -8.25 10.14
CA VAL A 325 0.49 -8.21 8.70
C VAL A 325 1.94 -8.62 8.47
N THR A 326 2.17 -9.48 7.48
CA THR A 326 3.51 -9.86 7.03
C THR A 326 3.64 -9.61 5.53
N CYS A 327 4.89 -9.53 5.08
CA CYS A 327 5.22 -9.69 3.67
C CYS A 327 4.97 -11.14 3.27
N ALA A 328 4.52 -11.43 2.04
CA ALA A 328 4.59 -12.82 1.55
C ALA A 328 6.04 -13.24 1.35
N GLU A 329 6.33 -14.49 1.69
CA GLU A 329 7.63 -15.11 1.47
C GLU A 329 7.69 -15.60 0.02
N THR A 330 8.76 -15.25 -0.70
CA THR A 330 9.12 -15.91 -1.95
C THR A 330 9.70 -17.29 -1.62
N GLY A 331 8.87 -18.33 -1.70
CA GLY A 331 9.32 -19.72 -1.80
C GLY A 331 8.86 -20.66 -0.69
N ASP A 332 7.69 -21.28 -0.90
CA ASP A 332 7.51 -22.68 -0.51
C ASP A 332 7.72 -23.50 -1.78
N GLN A 333 8.98 -23.83 -2.08
CA GLN A 333 9.25 -24.99 -2.92
C GLN A 333 8.99 -26.20 -2.02
N GLY A 334 7.78 -26.73 -2.16
CA GLY A 334 7.43 -28.04 -1.63
C GLY A 334 8.46 -29.07 -2.04
N VAL A 335 8.76 -29.92 -1.07
CA VAL A 335 9.55 -31.17 -1.11
C VAL A 335 9.60 -31.86 -2.46
#